data_AF-A0A2M8DG67-F1
#
_entry.id   AF-A0A2M8DG67-F1
#
_cell.length_a   1.000
_cell.length_b   1.000
_cell.length_c   1.000
_cell.angle_alpha   90.00
_cell.angle_beta   90.00
_cell.angle_gamma   90.00
#
_symmetry.space_group_name_H-M   'P 1'
#
loop_
_entity.id
_entity.type
_entity.pdbx_description
1 polymer ?
#
loop_
_entity_poly.entity_id
_entity_poly.type
_entity_poly.pdbx_seq_one_letter_code
_entity_poly.pdbx_strand_id
1 'polypeptide(L)'
;LEKAVRIQTERGHQVVSTGPYARVRHPMYSGVVLVLVSIPLTLGPAWAFLPVGVVLVALVIRTAFEDRLLHRRLPGYREYAARVRYRLAPGIW
;
A
#
# COMPACT_ATOMS: atom_id res chain seq x y z
N LEU A 1 20.62 -5.99 -3.96
CA LEU A 1 19.40 -5.15 -4.07
C LEU A 1 18.11 -6.00 -4.07
N GLU A 2 18.07 -7.09 -3.29
CA GLU A 2 16.90 -7.97 -3.15
C GLU A 2 16.56 -8.08 -1.66
N LYS A 3 15.54 -7.38 -1.16
CA LYS A 3 15.05 -7.62 0.20
C LYS A 3 13.65 -7.13 0.54
N ALA A 4 12.93 -6.45 -0.36
CA ALA A 4 11.66 -5.84 0.03
C ALA A 4 10.43 -6.76 -0.08
N VAL A 5 10.41 -7.73 -0.99
CA VAL A 5 9.25 -8.64 -1.15
C VAL A 5 9.73 -10.02 -1.57
N ARG A 6 9.79 -10.96 -0.62
CA ARG A 6 10.05 -12.38 -0.89
C ARG A 6 8.71 -13.11 -0.77
N ILE A 7 8.16 -13.54 -1.89
CA ILE A 7 6.97 -14.40 -1.87
C ILE A 7 7.43 -15.76 -1.34
N GLN A 8 7.04 -16.06 -0.11
CA GLN A 8 7.34 -17.32 0.55
C GLN A 8 6.35 -18.37 0.07
N THR A 9 6.56 -18.87 -1.16
CA THR A 9 5.77 -19.95 -1.76
C THR A 9 5.80 -21.20 -0.89
N GLU A 10 6.91 -21.47 -0.19
CA GLU A 10 7.03 -22.61 0.75
C GLU A 10 6.04 -22.58 1.92
N ARG A 11 5.48 -21.41 2.27
CA ARG A 11 4.53 -21.28 3.40
C ARG A 11 3.07 -21.23 2.96
N GLY A 12 2.78 -21.49 1.68
CA GLY A 12 1.42 -21.38 1.15
C GLY A 12 0.89 -19.95 1.29
N HIS A 13 1.67 -18.95 0.90
CA HIS A 13 1.24 -17.55 0.95
C HIS A 13 -0.05 -17.36 0.16
N GLN A 14 -1.15 -17.07 0.85
CA GLN A 14 -2.47 -16.88 0.27
C GLN A 14 -2.91 -15.42 0.35
N VAL A 15 -3.79 -15.02 -0.58
CA VAL A 15 -4.38 -13.70 -0.58
C VAL A 15 -5.42 -13.60 0.53
N VAL A 16 -5.17 -12.74 1.52
CA VAL A 16 -6.18 -12.39 2.52
C VAL A 16 -7.13 -11.38 1.89
N SER A 17 -8.41 -11.74 1.80
CA SER A 17 -9.46 -10.90 1.21
C SER A 17 -10.56 -10.49 2.20
N THR A 18 -10.34 -10.77 3.49
CA THR A 18 -11.31 -10.49 4.56
C THR A 18 -10.97 -9.21 5.33
N GLY A 19 -11.99 -8.60 5.95
CA GLY A 19 -11.81 -7.42 6.80
C GLY A 19 -11.43 -6.16 5.99
N PRO A 20 -10.45 -5.36 6.44
CA PRO A 20 -10.02 -4.13 5.75
C PRO A 20 -9.56 -4.39 4.30
N TYR A 21 -8.93 -5.55 4.07
CA TYR A 21 -8.48 -6.00 2.75
C TYR A 21 -9.64 -6.23 1.76
N ALA A 22 -10.87 -6.45 2.24
CA ALA A 22 -12.05 -6.54 1.37
C ALA A 22 -12.45 -5.19 0.74
N ARG A 23 -12.01 -4.07 1.33
CA ARG A 23 -12.36 -2.71 0.86
C ARG A 23 -11.20 -2.01 0.15
N VAL A 24 -9.97 -2.22 0.62
CA VAL A 24 -8.77 -1.56 0.11
C VAL A 24 -7.65 -2.60 0.04
N ARG A 25 -6.88 -2.64 -1.06
CA ARG A 25 -5.81 -3.64 -1.21
C ARG A 25 -4.65 -3.46 -0.23
N HIS A 26 -4.39 -2.22 0.18
CA HIS A 26 -3.24 -1.84 1.01
C HIS A 26 -3.67 -1.01 2.24
N PRO A 27 -4.50 -1.57 3.15
CA PRO A 27 -5.06 -0.82 4.28
C PRO A 27 -3.99 -0.33 5.27
N MET A 28 -2.88 -1.07 5.40
CA MET A 28 -1.73 -0.64 6.20
C MET A 28 -1.16 0.68 5.67
N TYR A 29 -1.01 0.80 4.36
CA TYR A 29 -0.43 1.99 3.74
C TYR A 29 -1.34 3.21 3.92
N SER A 30 -2.66 3.04 3.91
CA SER A 30 -3.62 4.10 4.26
C SER A 30 -3.38 4.64 5.69
N GLY A 31 -3.14 3.74 6.64
CA GLY A 31 -2.77 4.11 8.02
C GLY A 31 -1.44 4.85 8.09
N VAL A 32 -0.42 4.40 7.35
CA VAL A 32 0.88 5.08 7.27
C VAL A 32 0.75 6.48 6.68
N VAL A 33 -0.05 6.67 5.63
CA VAL A 33 -0.33 8.01 5.08
C VAL A 33 -0.95 8.91 6.14
N LEU A 34 -1.91 8.41 6.91
CA LEU A 34 -2.57 9.18 7.96
C LEU A 34 -1.59 9.62 9.05
N VAL A 35 -0.71 8.70 9.49
CA VAL A 35 0.36 9.02 10.45
C VAL A 35 1.34 10.04 9.86
N LEU A 36 1.78 9.85 8.61
CA LEU A 36 2.72 10.76 7.95
C LEU A 36 2.17 12.18 7.80
N VAL A 37 0.87 12.33 7.49
CA VAL A 37 0.21 13.62 7.38
C VAL A 37 -0.03 14.26 8.76
N SER A 38 -0.23 13.46 9.81
CA SER A 38 -0.42 13.97 11.18
C SER A 38 0.84 14.66 11.75
N ILE A 39 2.04 14.23 11.33
CA ILE A 39 3.33 14.83 11.74
C ILE A 39 3.40 16.34 11.40
N PRO A 40 3.33 16.78 10.13
CA PRO A 40 3.43 18.20 9.79
C PRO A 40 2.25 19.00 10.33
N LEU A 41 1.08 18.38 10.50
CA LEU A 41 -0.09 19.00 11.14
C LEU A 41 0.18 19.38 12.61
N THR A 42 0.99 18.57 13.30
CA THR A 42 1.28 18.75 14.74
C THR A 42 2.49 19.66 14.95
N LEU A 43 3.51 19.57 14.07
CA LEU A 43 4.70 20.41 14.19
C LEU A 43 4.42 21.89 13.91
N GLY A 44 3.46 22.21 13.03
CA GLY A 44 3.01 23.58 12.75
C GLY A 44 3.56 24.23 11.47
N PRO A 45 4.85 24.15 11.11
CA PRO A 45 5.35 24.89 9.96
C PRO A 45 5.05 24.17 8.64
N ALA A 46 4.55 24.93 7.67
CA ALA A 46 4.15 24.42 6.36
C ALA A 46 5.29 23.76 5.56
N TRP A 47 6.55 24.08 5.84
CA TRP A 47 7.69 23.44 5.19
C TRP A 47 7.85 21.96 5.56
N ALA A 48 7.29 21.51 6.70
CA ALA A 48 7.31 20.12 7.11
C ALA A 48 6.49 19.21 6.17
N PHE A 49 5.57 19.77 5.38
CA PHE A 49 4.85 19.03 4.34
C PHE A 49 5.73 18.64 3.16
N LEU A 50 6.83 19.37 2.89
CA LEU A 50 7.72 19.08 1.76
C LEU A 50 8.39 17.69 1.87
N PRO A 51 9.12 17.36 2.96
CA PRO A 51 9.71 16.03 3.11
C PRO A 51 8.63 14.93 3.21
N VAL A 52 7.51 15.22 3.86
CA VAL A 52 6.38 14.27 3.97
C VAL A 52 5.79 13.96 2.60
N GLY A 53 5.61 14.97 1.75
CA GLY A 53 5.14 14.80 0.37
C GLY A 53 6.07 13.89 -0.44
N VAL A 54 7.38 14.05 -0.30
CA VAL A 54 8.36 13.17 -0.96
C VAL A 54 8.22 11.72 -0.48
N VAL A 55 8.06 11.49 0.83
CA VAL A 55 7.85 10.15 1.39
C VAL A 55 6.54 9.55 0.91
N LEU A 56 5.45 10.33 0.84
CA LEU A 56 4.15 9.88 0.34
C LEU A 56 4.25 9.45 -1.13
N VAL A 57 4.91 10.23 -1.98
CA VAL A 57 5.13 9.87 -3.39
C VAL A 57 5.96 8.59 -3.50
N ALA A 58 7.04 8.46 -2.73
CA ALA A 58 7.85 7.23 -2.70
C ALA A 58 7.03 6.01 -2.25
N LEU A 59 6.12 6.19 -1.30
CA LEU A 59 5.23 5.15 -0.78
C LEU A 59 4.18 4.71 -1.82
N VAL A 60 3.65 5.65 -2.62
CA VAL A 60 2.76 5.36 -3.76
C VAL A 60 3.51 4.58 -4.85
N ILE A 61 4.73 4.98 -5.17
CA ILE A 61 5.57 4.25 -6.14
C ILE A 61 5.82 2.82 -5.62
N ARG A 62 6.21 2.69 -4.36
CA ARG A 62 6.49 1.38 -3.73
C ARG A 62 5.27 0.46 -3.75
N THR A 63 4.09 0.96 -3.40
CA THR A 63 2.84 0.18 -3.46
C THR A 63 2.49 -0.22 -4.88
N ALA A 64 2.73 0.63 -5.88
CA ALA A 64 2.53 0.27 -7.27
C ALA A 64 3.47 -0.87 -7.73
N PHE A 65 4.74 -0.86 -7.29
CA PHE A 65 5.68 -1.96 -7.56
C PHE A 65 5.27 -3.26 -6.87
N GLU A 66 4.84 -3.18 -5.61
CA GLU A 66 4.38 -4.33 -4.84
C GLU A 66 3.13 -4.97 -5.47
N ASP A 67 2.12 -4.18 -5.80
CA ASP A 67 0.91 -4.67 -6.47
C ASP A 67 1.24 -5.28 -7.85
N ARG A 68 2.17 -4.70 -8.61
CA ARG A 68 2.63 -5.28 -9.88
C ARG A 68 3.35 -6.61 -9.70
N LEU A 69 4.13 -6.75 -8.62
CA LEU A 69 4.80 -8.00 -8.28
C LEU A 69 3.78 -9.07 -7.84
N LEU A 70 2.78 -8.69 -7.04
CA LEU A 70 1.70 -9.57 -6.59
C LEU A 70 0.86 -10.07 -7.78
N HIS A 71 0.52 -9.21 -8.74
CA HIS A 71 -0.16 -9.62 -9.98
C HIS A 71 0.64 -10.64 -10.81
N ARG A 72 1.98 -10.60 -10.75
CA ARG A 72 2.84 -11.48 -11.54
C ARG A 72 3.17 -12.79 -10.85
N ARG A 73 3.26 -12.80 -9.53
CA ARG A 73 3.83 -13.92 -8.79
C ARG A 73 2.87 -14.57 -7.79
N LEU A 74 1.71 -13.98 -7.50
CA LEU A 74 0.74 -14.54 -6.57
C LEU A 74 -0.52 -15.04 -7.30
N PRO A 75 -0.73 -16.37 -7.38
CA PRO A 75 -1.96 -16.95 -7.91
C PRO A 75 -3.19 -16.46 -7.13
N GLY A 76 -4.31 -16.21 -7.81
CA GLY A 76 -5.55 -15.70 -7.20
C GLY A 76 -5.57 -14.19 -6.89
N TYR A 77 -4.42 -13.49 -6.97
CA TYR A 77 -4.38 -12.05 -6.73
C TYR A 77 -5.14 -11.25 -7.79
N ARG A 78 -5.18 -11.73 -9.04
CA ARG A 78 -5.96 -11.09 -10.12
C ARG A 78 -7.46 -11.06 -9.83
N GLU A 79 -8.01 -12.16 -9.29
CA GLU A 79 -9.43 -12.24 -8.94
C GLU A 79 -9.77 -11.38 -7.73
N TYR A 80 -8.88 -11.36 -6.73
CA TYR A 80 -8.97 -10.44 -5.60
C TYR A 80 -8.92 -8.98 -6.05
N ALA A 81 -7.97 -8.64 -6.93
CA ALA A 81 -7.82 -7.32 -7.52
C ALA A 81 -9.07 -6.90 -8.31
N ALA A 82 -9.71 -7.82 -9.03
CA ALA A 82 -10.95 -7.53 -9.74
C ALA A 82 -12.11 -7.17 -8.78
N ARG A 83 -12.15 -7.77 -7.58
CA ARG A 83 -13.18 -7.49 -6.56
C ARG A 83 -12.89 -6.20 -5.78
N VAL A 84 -11.62 -5.96 -5.44
CA VAL A 84 -11.20 -4.81 -4.63
C VAL A 84 -10.52 -3.79 -5.54
N ARG A 85 -11.29 -2.78 -5.97
CA ARG A 85 -10.82 -1.78 -6.94
C ARG A 85 -9.86 -0.76 -6.34
N TYR A 86 -10.09 -0.39 -5.08
CA TYR A 86 -9.32 0.64 -4.38
C TYR A 86 -7.99 0.08 -3.86
N ARG A 87 -6.91 0.77 -4.19
CA ARG A 87 -5.56 0.38 -3.78
C ARG A 87 -5.16 1.06 -2.47
N LEU A 88 -5.40 2.36 -2.33
CA LEU A 88 -4.94 3.12 -1.16
C LEU A 88 -6.08 3.78 -0.38
N ALA A 89 -7.07 4.36 -1.06
CA ALA A 89 -8.22 4.98 -0.40
C ALA A 89 -9.44 4.97 -1.32
N PRO A 90 -10.66 4.79 -0.80
CA PRO A 90 -11.87 4.89 -1.62
C PRO A 90 -11.98 6.28 -2.25
N GLY A 91 -11.94 6.35 -3.59
CA GLY A 91 -12.05 7.58 -4.38
C GLY A 91 -10.73 8.23 -4.82
N ILE A 92 -9.60 7.87 -4.20
CA ILE A 92 -8.25 8.22 -4.68
C ILE A 92 -7.55 6.90 -4.92
N TRP A 93 -7.71 6.39 -6.14
CA TRP A 93 -7.15 5.11 -6.58
C TRP A 93 -7.82 3.87 -5.94
#